data_AF-A0A521W477-F1
#
_entry.id   AF-A0A521W477-F1
#
_cell.length_a   1.000
_cell.length_b   1.000
_cell.length_c   1.000
_cell.angle_alpha   90.00
_cell.angle_beta   90.00
_cell.angle_gamma   90.00
#
_symmetry.space_group_name_H-M   'P 1'
#
loop_
_entity.id
_entity.type
_entity.pdbx_description
1 polymer ?
#
loop_
_entity_poly.entity_id
_entity_poly.type
_entity_poly.pdbx_seq_one_letter_code
_entity_poly.pdbx_strand_id
1 'polypeptide(L)'
;MSRRTAAAGRTRSCPHCRETILESAAICPACQHHLRFGTQAGTATGPAGQVALRVAGQFRRDVADGTGEYSVVVVIRDTDGTELARRVIGVGGLAPGEERSVELSVELSAPVKPR
;
A
#
# COMPACT_ATOMS: atom_id res chain seq x y z
N MET A 1 8.54 33.22 -9.24
CA MET A 1 8.99 31.95 -8.64
C MET A 1 7.90 30.90 -8.85
N SER A 2 8.07 29.99 -9.81
CA SER A 2 7.08 28.96 -10.13
C SER A 2 7.10 27.88 -9.05
N ARG A 3 6.01 27.76 -8.28
CA ARG A 3 5.81 26.62 -7.38
C ARG A 3 5.56 25.41 -8.26
N ARG A 4 6.57 24.56 -8.42
CA ARG A 4 6.40 23.21 -8.99
C ARG A 4 5.42 22.47 -8.09
N THR A 5 4.17 22.33 -8.52
CA THR A 5 3.24 21.35 -7.99
C THR A 5 3.95 19.99 -8.03
N ALA A 6 3.94 19.26 -6.93
CA ALA A 6 4.38 17.88 -6.95
C ALA A 6 3.49 17.15 -7.97
N ALA A 7 4.08 16.64 -9.05
CA ALA A 7 3.32 15.87 -10.04
C ALA A 7 2.71 14.65 -9.34
N ALA A 8 1.41 14.44 -9.51
CA ALA A 8 0.71 13.29 -8.94
C ALA A 8 1.40 11.99 -9.37
N GLY A 9 1.49 11.02 -8.46
CA GLY A 9 2.15 9.74 -8.72
C GLY A 9 3.69 9.77 -8.63
N ARG A 10 4.33 10.90 -8.34
CA ARG A 10 5.76 10.90 -8.00
C ARG A 10 6.00 10.11 -6.72
N THR A 11 7.04 9.29 -6.72
CA THR A 11 7.40 8.40 -5.61
C THR A 11 8.76 8.74 -5.01
N ARG A 12 8.95 8.34 -3.75
CA ARG A 12 10.22 8.38 -3.01
C ARG A 12 10.31 7.21 -2.04
N SER A 13 11.51 6.93 -1.51
CA SER A 13 11.67 5.91 -0.46
C SER A 13 11.37 6.48 0.92
N CYS A 14 10.66 5.71 1.74
CA CYS A 14 10.43 6.02 3.15
C CYS A 14 11.77 5.97 3.93
N PRO A 15 12.13 6.99 4.72
CA PRO A 15 13.36 6.98 5.49
C PRO A 15 13.35 5.99 6.67
N HIS A 16 12.19 5.44 7.05
CA HIS A 16 12.03 4.51 8.18
C HIS A 16 12.15 3.06 7.74
N CYS A 17 11.34 2.66 6.75
CA CYS A 17 11.23 1.27 6.29
C CYS A 17 11.74 1.05 4.86
N ARG A 18 12.18 2.11 4.16
CA ARG A 18 12.66 2.09 2.77
C ARG A 18 11.62 1.74 1.70
N GLU A 19 10.36 1.52 2.10
CA GLU A 19 9.26 1.28 1.16
C GLU A 19 9.09 2.42 0.16
N THR A 20 8.72 2.10 -1.08
CA THR A 20 8.39 3.11 -2.08
C THR A 20 7.01 3.68 -1.79
N ILE A 21 6.97 4.98 -1.52
CA ILE A 21 5.77 5.71 -1.16
C ILE A 21 5.59 6.89 -2.11
N LEU A 22 4.40 7.50 -2.11
CA LEU A 22 4.24 8.77 -2.80
C LEU A 22 5.19 9.82 -2.17
N GLU A 23 5.70 10.73 -3.02
CA GLU A 23 5.93 12.11 -2.58
C GLU A 23 4.60 12.66 -2.01
N SER A 24 4.38 13.87 -1.50
CA SER A 24 3.07 14.21 -0.86
C SER A 24 2.62 13.38 0.39
N ALA A 25 3.00 12.11 0.57
CA ALA A 25 2.66 11.31 1.75
C ALA A 25 3.27 11.94 3.01
N ALA A 26 2.40 12.23 3.99
CA ALA A 26 2.78 12.74 5.31
C ALA A 26 2.98 11.61 6.34
N ILE A 27 2.36 10.46 6.10
CA ILE A 27 2.51 9.23 6.89
C ILE A 27 2.83 8.10 5.90
N CYS A 28 3.79 7.23 6.23
CA CYS A 28 4.07 6.06 5.40
C CYS A 28 2.95 5.02 5.53
N PRO A 29 2.32 4.55 4.44
CA PRO A 29 1.26 3.54 4.51
C PRO A 29 1.75 2.19 5.03
N ALA A 30 3.03 1.86 4.84
CA ALA A 30 3.60 0.59 5.28
C ALA A 30 3.99 0.58 6.77
N CYS A 31 4.74 1.59 7.25
CA CYS A 31 5.22 1.62 8.63
C CYS A 31 4.45 2.56 9.55
N GLN A 32 3.46 3.31 9.04
CA GLN A 32 2.62 4.24 9.80
C GLN A 32 3.35 5.38 10.52
N HIS A 33 4.64 5.60 10.23
CA HIS A 33 5.40 6.70 10.82
C HIS A 33 5.15 8.01 10.08
N HIS A 34 5.12 9.10 10.86
CA HIS A 34 5.08 10.47 10.32
C HIS A 34 6.38 10.79 9.60
N LEU A 35 6.25 11.26 8.36
CA LEU A 35 7.35 11.56 7.49
C LEU A 35 7.70 13.03 7.57
N ARG A 36 8.93 13.33 7.96
CA ARG A 36 9.45 14.69 8.04
C ARG A 36 10.49 14.89 6.94
N PHE A 37 10.03 15.38 5.80
CA PHE A 37 10.91 15.90 4.76
C PHE A 37 11.03 17.40 4.97
N GLY A 38 12.23 17.99 4.79
CA GLY A 38 12.52 19.41 5.06
C GLY A 38 11.59 20.39 4.32
N THR A 39 11.87 21.70 4.38
CA THR A 39 10.99 22.87 4.02
C THR A 39 10.23 22.87 2.67
N GLN A 40 10.30 21.81 1.88
CA GLN A 40 9.34 21.42 0.83
C GLN A 40 8.19 20.53 1.35
N ALA A 41 7.86 20.57 2.64
CA ALA A 41 6.58 20.08 3.19
C ALA A 41 5.42 21.00 2.75
N GLY A 42 5.33 21.27 1.45
CA GLY A 42 4.38 22.18 0.84
C GLY A 42 3.33 21.37 0.12
N THR A 43 2.16 21.28 0.77
CA THR A 43 0.95 20.55 0.38
C THR A 43 0.93 19.10 0.84
N ALA A 44 0.66 18.93 2.13
CA ALA A 44 0.06 17.72 2.64
C ALA A 44 -1.10 17.34 1.72
N THR A 45 -1.09 16.12 1.21
CA THR A 45 -2.34 15.47 0.82
C THR A 45 -3.29 15.61 2.01
N GLY A 46 -4.53 16.04 1.76
CA GLY A 46 -5.57 16.02 2.78
C GLY A 46 -5.69 14.61 3.40
N PRO A 47 -6.46 14.44 4.50
CA PRO A 47 -6.71 13.09 5.04
C PRO A 47 -7.10 12.14 3.90
N ALA A 48 -6.68 10.88 3.99
CA ALA A 48 -6.93 9.83 2.98
C ALA A 48 -8.36 10.01 2.41
N GLY A 49 -8.43 10.44 1.16
CA GLY A 49 -9.60 11.12 0.60
C GLY A 49 -10.81 10.21 0.42
N GLN A 50 -10.59 8.90 0.29
CA GLN A 50 -11.63 7.89 0.21
C GLN A 50 -10.99 6.50 0.24
N VAL A 51 -11.57 5.54 0.97
CA VAL A 51 -11.25 4.11 0.77
C VAL A 51 -12.05 3.64 -0.44
N ALA A 52 -11.37 3.43 -1.57
CA ALA A 52 -12.02 3.01 -2.82
C ALA A 52 -12.26 1.50 -2.89
N LEU A 53 -11.41 0.72 -2.21
CA LEU A 53 -11.57 -0.72 -2.09
C LEU A 53 -11.03 -1.17 -0.73
N ARG A 54 -11.74 -2.07 -0.07
CA ARG A 54 -11.26 -2.80 1.10
C ARG A 54 -11.67 -4.26 0.96
N VAL A 55 -10.70 -5.15 1.04
CA VAL A 55 -10.91 -6.60 1.05
C VAL A 55 -10.27 -7.14 2.31
N ALA A 56 -11.06 -7.79 3.14
CA ALA A 56 -10.60 -8.47 4.34
C ALA A 56 -11.07 -9.92 4.27
N GLY A 57 -10.21 -10.84 4.69
CA GLY A 57 -10.51 -12.25 4.66
C GLY A 57 -9.57 -13.06 5.53
N GLN A 58 -9.95 -14.30 5.73
CA GLN A 58 -9.18 -15.28 6.47
C GLN A 58 -8.91 -16.47 5.56
N PHE A 59 -7.75 -17.09 5.75
CA PHE A 59 -7.43 -18.37 5.14
C PHE A 59 -6.81 -19.28 6.19
N ARG A 60 -7.13 -20.56 6.07
CA ARG A 60 -6.68 -21.60 6.99
C ARG A 60 -6.32 -22.85 6.21
N ARG A 61 -5.46 -23.69 6.79
CA ARG A 61 -5.18 -25.02 6.24
C ARG A 61 -6.05 -26.06 6.93
N ASP A 62 -7.07 -26.55 6.21
CA ASP A 62 -7.98 -27.59 6.71
C ASP A 62 -7.40 -29.00 6.58
N VAL A 63 -6.30 -29.14 5.84
CA VAL A 63 -5.64 -30.41 5.54
C VAL A 63 -4.71 -30.81 6.70
N ALA A 64 -4.92 -32.00 7.26
CA ALA A 64 -4.24 -32.51 8.46
C ALA A 64 -2.79 -32.98 8.22
N ASP A 65 -2.42 -33.15 6.96
CA ASP A 65 -1.16 -33.70 6.50
C ASP A 65 -0.09 -32.60 6.39
N GLY A 66 0.49 -32.29 7.55
CA GLY A 66 1.75 -31.55 7.72
C GLY A 66 1.62 -30.03 7.66
N THR A 67 2.76 -29.31 7.57
CA THR A 67 2.77 -27.87 7.31
C THR A 67 2.75 -27.63 5.80
N GLY A 68 1.84 -26.78 5.33
CA GLY A 68 1.77 -26.36 3.93
C GLY A 68 2.42 -25.00 3.73
N GLU A 69 2.72 -24.63 2.49
CA GLU A 69 3.24 -23.30 2.18
C GLU A 69 2.15 -22.42 1.57
N TYR A 70 2.24 -21.11 1.78
CA TYR A 70 1.35 -20.12 1.19
C TYR A 70 2.11 -18.94 0.60
N SER A 71 1.48 -18.29 -0.37
CA SER A 71 1.91 -17.01 -0.93
C SER A 71 0.72 -16.06 -1.06
N VAL A 72 0.88 -14.84 -0.55
CA VAL A 72 -0.07 -13.74 -0.72
C VAL A 72 0.44 -12.83 -1.82
N VAL A 73 -0.30 -12.75 -2.92
CA VAL A 73 0.05 -11.98 -4.11
C VAL A 73 -1.04 -10.97 -4.43
N VAL A 74 -0.66 -9.72 -4.67
CA VAL A 74 -1.54 -8.67 -5.17
C VAL A 74 -1.20 -8.40 -6.62
N VAL A 75 -2.23 -8.42 -7.47
CA VAL A 75 -2.14 -8.10 -8.89
C VAL A 75 -3.05 -6.92 -9.18
N ILE A 76 -2.49 -5.87 -9.79
CA ILE A 76 -3.23 -4.68 -10.22
C ILE A 76 -3.41 -4.80 -11.74
N ARG A 77 -4.66 -4.69 -12.21
CA ARG A 77 -5.01 -4.71 -13.64
C ARG A 77 -5.71 -3.42 -14.04
N ASP A 78 -5.58 -3.04 -15.30
CA ASP A 78 -6.39 -1.99 -15.90
C ASP A 78 -7.79 -2.50 -16.30
N THR A 79 -8.56 -1.63 -16.96
CA THR A 79 -9.93 -1.92 -17.41
C THR A 79 -9.99 -2.97 -18.51
N ASP A 80 -8.92 -3.14 -19.29
CA ASP A 80 -8.83 -4.14 -20.36
C ASP A 80 -8.31 -5.48 -19.82
N GLY A 81 -8.01 -5.54 -18.52
CA GLY A 81 -7.49 -6.71 -17.84
C GLY A 81 -5.98 -6.88 -17.95
N THR A 82 -5.25 -5.90 -18.50
CA THR A 82 -3.79 -5.93 -18.60
C THR A 82 -3.16 -5.80 -17.22
N GLU A 83 -2.16 -6.62 -16.90
CA GLU A 83 -1.44 -6.58 -15.61
C GLU A 83 -0.53 -5.33 -15.56
N LEU A 84 -0.87 -4.38 -14.68
CA LEU A 84 -0.07 -3.18 -14.40
C LEU A 84 1.03 -3.46 -13.39
N ALA A 85 0.77 -4.32 -12.40
CA ALA A 85 1.74 -4.69 -11.39
C ALA A 85 1.40 -6.03 -10.71
N ARG A 86 2.44 -6.72 -10.26
CA ARG A 86 2.37 -7.90 -9.38
C ARG A 86 3.36 -7.78 -8.24
N ARG A 87 2.89 -8.05 -7.02
CA ARG A 87 3.69 -8.00 -5.80
C ARG A 87 3.36 -9.16 -4.88
N VAL A 88 4.40 -9.84 -4.41
CA VAL A 88 4.31 -10.79 -3.30
C VAL A 88 4.38 -9.98 -2.01
N ILE A 89 3.36 -10.10 -1.15
CA ILE A 89 3.25 -9.34 0.10
C ILE A 89 3.62 -10.18 1.31
N GLY A 90 3.46 -11.51 1.21
CA GLY A 90 3.87 -12.44 2.26
C GLY A 90 3.95 -13.86 1.73
N VAL A 91 4.90 -14.63 2.23
CA VAL A 91 5.02 -16.08 2.02
C VAL A 91 5.32 -16.74 3.35
N GLY A 92 4.94 -18.00 3.52
CA GLY A 92 5.28 -18.72 4.73
C GLY A 92 4.71 -20.12 4.80
N GLY A 93 4.94 -20.78 5.93
CA GLY A 93 4.29 -22.03 6.29
C GLY A 93 2.96 -21.79 7.02
N LEU A 94 2.02 -22.71 6.86
CA LEU A 94 0.75 -22.77 7.56
C LEU A 94 0.50 -24.19 8.05
N ALA A 95 0.52 -24.38 9.37
CA ALA A 95 0.27 -25.67 10.01
C ALA A 95 -1.23 -26.07 9.92
N PRO A 96 -1.58 -27.35 10.12
CA PRO A 96 -2.97 -27.78 10.14
C PRO A 96 -3.76 -27.07 11.22
N GLY A 97 -4.95 -26.57 10.87
CA GLY A 97 -5.81 -25.80 11.78
C GLY A 97 -5.30 -24.39 12.09
N GLU A 98 -4.15 -23.98 11.54
CA GLU A 98 -3.66 -22.62 11.67
C GLU A 98 -4.39 -21.69 10.68
N GLU A 99 -4.75 -20.50 11.17
CA GLU A 99 -5.46 -19.48 10.42
C GLU A 99 -4.63 -18.19 10.35
N ARG A 100 -4.76 -17.48 9.23
CA ARG A 100 -4.21 -16.14 9.01
C ARG A 100 -5.29 -15.23 8.48
N SER A 101 -5.24 -13.98 8.92
CA SER A 101 -6.07 -12.90 8.39
C SER A 101 -5.26 -12.03 7.44
N VAL A 102 -5.89 -11.58 6.37
CA VAL A 102 -5.33 -10.61 5.42
C VAL A 102 -6.29 -9.46 5.23
N GLU A 103 -5.73 -8.26 5.13
CA GLU A 103 -6.47 -7.05 4.80
C GLU A 103 -5.71 -6.29 3.72
N LEU A 104 -6.43 -5.87 2.69
CA LEU A 104 -5.96 -5.00 1.63
C LEU A 104 -6.90 -3.80 1.54
N SER A 105 -6.32 -2.60 1.46
CA SER A 105 -7.04 -1.36 1.20
C SER A 105 -6.42 -0.61 0.02
N VAL A 106 -7.27 0.04 -0.76
CA VAL A 106 -6.88 1.04 -1.75
C VAL A 106 -7.47 2.37 -1.32
N GLU A 107 -6.58 3.30 -0.98
CA GLU A 107 -6.94 4.64 -0.55
C GLU A 107 -6.66 5.63 -1.67
N LEU A 108 -7.67 6.41 -2.02
CA LEU A 108 -7.56 7.49 -3.00
C LEU A 108 -7.38 8.81 -2.28
N SER A 109 -6.47 9.61 -2.81
CA SER A 109 -6.16 10.93 -2.31
C SER A 109 -6.66 11.98 -3.27
N ALA A 110 -7.35 13.01 -2.77
CA ALA A 110 -7.78 14.12 -3.60
C ALA A 110 -6.56 14.87 -4.17
N PRO A 111 -6.63 15.38 -5.40
CA PRO A 111 -5.57 16.22 -5.94
C PRO A 111 -5.42 17.47 -5.08
N VAL A 112 -4.17 17.88 -4.86
CA VAL A 112 -3.89 19.14 -4.16
C VAL A 112 -4.35 20.30 -5.04
N LYS A 113 -5.36 21.06 -4.60
CA LYS A 113 -5.76 22.29 -5.28
C LYS A 113 -4.67 23.37 -5.08
N PRO A 114 -4.13 23.98 -6.15
CA PRO A 114 -3.22 25.10 -5.99
C PRO A 114 -3.98 26.27 -5.33
N ARG A 115 -3.41 26.86 -4.28
CA ARG A 115 -3.89 28.10 -3.66
C ARG A 115 -3.53 29.31 -4.52
#